data_AF-A0A5J4R5C4-F1
#
_entry.id   AF-A0A5J4R5C4-F1
#
_cell.length_a   1.000
_cell.length_b   1.000
_cell.length_c   1.000
_cell.angle_alpha   90.00
_cell.angle_beta   90.00
_cell.angle_gamma   90.00
#
_symmetry.space_group_name_H-M   'P 1'
#
loop_
_entity.id
_entity.type
_entity.pdbx_description
1 polymer ?
#
loop_
_entity_poly.entity_id
_entity_poly.type
_entity_poly.pdbx_seq_one_letter_code
_entity_poly.pdbx_strand_id
1 'polypeptide(L)'
;MTAVEKIKMFQSVEALIAEIKSDRSSNDILKNRYAVRFIMLDNFNVFQELSLQLAAANVNIFGLETLLSYENKDRWITQDELKNCIRQINSCTIVSPFSEIVRFYNEEKFTTFFNEIALLENPQEKLNRRIYIPLIGLESRFIKFLSYFGRIEESAPIWAVKTGTSQPVTIYLTPSADSAKGYSFPKLYRGLETMYDWLLFWKTKAPTEKIICSSLPINVNYKYSQPDNIFDIKLIETAFEFITKFLKIQIDIEYKASDEYFWIQLLSFIDCKKGNAFSFNAFVEEHFNVHKLAIKDLLNKWTSPDTTEFDRWLLKHYYLHFIADNEYLNGIILDCVDYSALRLFREIALSIFVDTSSQNQITERNVLLNLFAQQYKLPEMDLSEMKEQILDIAETDANKAISLYSGRFDFEKELFID
;
A
#
# COMPACT_ATOMS: atom_id res chain seq x y z
N MET A 1 17.71 2.86 41.82
CA MET A 1 17.66 1.74 40.87
C MET A 1 17.55 2.29 39.45
N THR A 2 18.38 1.84 38.51
CA THR A 2 18.30 2.25 37.09
C THR A 2 17.19 1.48 36.35
N ALA A 3 16.79 1.98 35.17
CA ALA A 3 15.83 1.28 34.32
C ALA A 3 16.26 -0.15 33.98
N VAL A 4 17.56 -0.36 33.73
CA VAL A 4 18.12 -1.67 33.39
C VAL A 4 18.14 -2.59 34.60
N GLU A 5 18.51 -2.09 35.78
CA GLU A 5 18.50 -2.86 37.03
C GLU A 5 17.09 -3.34 37.43
N LYS A 6 16.04 -2.59 37.06
CA LYS A 6 14.65 -2.94 37.35
C LYS A 6 14.17 -4.17 36.57
N ILE A 7 14.77 -4.44 35.40
CA ILE A 7 14.32 -5.45 34.47
C ILE A 7 15.02 -6.77 34.78
N LYS A 8 14.25 -7.78 35.21
CA LYS A 8 14.77 -9.14 35.39
C LYS A 8 14.70 -9.90 34.07
N MET A 9 15.86 -10.32 33.59
CA MET A 9 16.04 -11.01 32.31
C MET A 9 15.87 -12.52 32.45
N PHE A 10 15.15 -13.13 31.51
CA PHE A 10 14.98 -14.58 31.37
C PHE A 10 15.40 -15.02 29.97
N GLN A 11 15.97 -16.24 29.88
CA GLN A 11 16.41 -16.85 28.63
C GLN A 11 15.34 -17.75 27.99
N SER A 12 14.26 -18.07 28.71
CA SER A 12 13.16 -18.89 28.21
C SER A 12 11.83 -18.55 28.88
N VAL A 13 10.72 -18.93 28.25
CA VAL A 13 9.37 -18.73 28.78
C VAL A 13 9.15 -19.58 30.04
N GLU A 14 9.68 -20.80 30.09
CA GLU A 14 9.55 -21.69 31.27
C GLU A 14 10.14 -21.04 32.52
N ALA A 15 11.33 -20.42 32.39
CA ALA A 15 11.98 -19.74 33.50
C ALA A 15 11.15 -18.54 33.99
N LEU A 16 10.54 -17.80 33.07
CA LEU A 16 9.61 -16.72 33.41
C LEU A 16 8.34 -17.26 34.08
N ILE A 17 7.78 -18.39 33.63
CA ILE A 17 6.58 -18.99 34.23
C ILE A 17 6.86 -19.46 35.66
N ALA A 18 8.06 -19.98 35.95
CA ALA A 18 8.47 -20.30 37.31
C ALA A 18 8.49 -19.06 38.20
N GLU A 19 9.03 -17.93 37.71
CA GLU A 19 9.00 -16.66 38.41
C GLU A 19 7.58 -16.16 38.64
N ILE A 20 6.72 -16.23 37.62
CA ILE A 20 5.32 -15.81 37.69
C ILE A 20 4.56 -16.59 38.77
N LYS A 21 4.79 -17.90 38.86
CA LYS A 21 4.19 -18.74 39.92
C LYS A 21 4.67 -18.29 41.30
N SER A 22 5.97 -18.01 41.46
CA SER A 22 6.55 -17.49 42.70
C SER A 22 5.95 -16.13 43.09
N ASP A 23 5.89 -15.16 42.17
CA ASP A 23 5.32 -13.82 42.41
C ASP A 23 3.83 -13.87 42.78
N ARG A 24 3.05 -14.79 42.19
CA ARG A 24 1.62 -14.98 42.52
C ARG A 24 1.41 -15.56 43.91
N SER A 25 2.33 -16.39 44.39
CA SER A 25 2.26 -17.01 45.72
C SER A 25 2.84 -16.15 46.84
N SER A 26 3.35 -14.96 46.53
CA SER A 26 3.99 -14.10 47.53
C SER A 26 2.99 -13.52 48.52
N ASN A 27 3.29 -13.65 49.82
CA ASN A 27 2.54 -13.00 50.90
C ASN A 27 3.07 -11.60 51.24
N ASP A 28 4.03 -11.08 50.47
CA ASP A 28 4.61 -9.76 50.67
C ASP A 28 3.62 -8.67 50.21
N ILE A 29 3.10 -7.92 51.19
CA ILE A 29 2.09 -6.87 50.98
C ILE A 29 2.60 -5.81 50.00
N LEU A 30 3.90 -5.46 50.05
CA LEU A 30 4.46 -4.44 49.17
C LEU A 30 4.52 -4.93 47.72
N LYS A 31 4.87 -6.21 47.50
CA LYS A 31 4.85 -6.84 46.16
C LYS A 31 3.44 -7.02 45.61
N ASN A 32 2.46 -7.13 46.50
CA ASN A 32 1.05 -7.31 46.17
C ASN A 32 0.29 -6.01 45.92
N ARG A 33 0.87 -4.85 46.27
CA ARG A 33 0.24 -3.53 46.12
C ARG A 33 -0.15 -3.24 44.67
N TYR A 34 0.81 -3.31 43.74
CA TYR A 34 0.56 -2.99 42.34
C TYR A 34 0.18 -4.24 41.55
N ALA A 35 -0.90 -4.15 40.78
CA ALA A 35 -1.52 -5.27 40.10
C ALA A 35 -0.80 -5.67 38.80
N VAL A 36 -0.19 -4.69 38.12
CA VAL A 36 0.30 -4.86 36.75
C VAL A 36 1.72 -5.41 36.75
N ARG A 37 2.01 -6.31 35.81
CA ARG A 37 3.35 -6.86 35.53
C ARG A 37 3.63 -6.68 34.04
N PHE A 38 4.64 -5.88 33.72
CA PHE A 38 5.08 -5.69 32.35
C PHE A 38 6.08 -6.77 31.95
N ILE A 39 5.88 -7.33 30.75
CA ILE A 39 6.71 -8.41 30.22
C ILE A 39 7.18 -8.00 28.84
N MET A 40 8.46 -7.66 28.71
CA MET A 40 9.06 -7.36 27.41
C MET A 40 9.43 -8.64 26.68
N LEU A 41 9.05 -8.73 25.42
CA LEU A 41 9.25 -9.89 24.57
C LEU A 41 9.93 -9.45 23.27
N ASP A 42 10.88 -10.25 22.80
CA ASP A 42 11.67 -9.97 21.61
C ASP A 42 10.95 -10.35 20.30
N ASN A 43 9.99 -11.27 20.33
CA ASN A 43 9.22 -11.69 19.16
C ASN A 43 7.83 -12.26 19.50
N PHE A 44 7.01 -12.51 18.47
CA PHE A 44 5.64 -13.00 18.61
C PHE A 44 5.57 -14.50 18.93
N ASN A 45 6.58 -15.30 18.56
CA ASN A 45 6.61 -16.72 18.91
C ASN A 45 6.67 -16.90 20.44
N VAL A 46 7.55 -16.12 21.09
CA VAL A 46 7.67 -16.10 22.56
C VAL A 46 6.37 -15.63 23.21
N PHE A 47 5.67 -14.67 22.60
CA PHE A 47 4.35 -14.24 23.07
C PHE A 47 3.29 -15.35 23.00
N GLN A 48 3.25 -16.10 21.89
CA GLN A 48 2.32 -17.22 21.74
C GLN A 48 2.60 -18.32 22.77
N GLU A 49 3.87 -18.67 22.95
CA GLU A 49 4.30 -19.63 23.95
C GLU A 49 3.94 -19.19 25.38
N LEU A 50 4.23 -17.93 25.73
CA LEU A 50 3.87 -17.35 27.02
C LEU A 50 2.35 -17.41 27.26
N SER A 51 1.56 -17.05 26.25
CA SER A 51 0.09 -17.07 26.35
C SER A 51 -0.45 -18.47 26.61
N LEU A 52 0.10 -19.49 25.93
CA LEU A 52 -0.26 -20.89 26.15
C LEU A 52 0.12 -21.38 27.55
N GLN A 53 1.34 -21.09 28.01
CA GLN A 53 1.78 -21.53 29.34
C GLN A 53 1.01 -20.79 30.47
N LEU A 54 0.64 -19.52 30.27
CA LEU A 54 -0.20 -18.78 31.21
C LEU A 54 -1.63 -19.31 31.27
N ALA A 55 -2.23 -19.65 30.12
CA ALA A 55 -3.54 -20.30 30.07
C ALA A 55 -3.51 -21.64 30.83
N ALA A 56 -2.47 -22.46 30.64
CA ALA A 56 -2.26 -23.70 31.39
C ALA A 56 -2.07 -23.47 32.91
N ALA A 57 -1.66 -22.27 33.31
CA ALA A 57 -1.53 -21.82 34.70
C ALA A 57 -2.77 -21.09 35.24
N ASN A 58 -3.94 -21.28 34.62
CA ASN A 58 -5.22 -20.68 35.00
C ASN A 58 -5.17 -19.14 35.05
N VAL A 59 -4.50 -18.53 34.06
CA VAL A 59 -4.54 -17.08 33.82
C VAL A 59 -5.53 -16.82 32.68
N ASN A 60 -6.48 -15.92 32.91
CA ASN A 60 -7.46 -15.54 31.91
C ASN A 60 -6.81 -14.74 30.77
N ILE A 61 -7.37 -14.82 29.57
CA ILE A 61 -6.93 -13.99 28.43
C ILE A 61 -8.00 -12.94 28.17
N PHE A 62 -7.63 -11.67 28.23
CA PHE A 62 -8.47 -10.57 27.79
C PHE A 62 -8.03 -10.09 26.42
N GLY A 63 -8.85 -10.36 25.41
CA GLY A 63 -8.63 -9.93 24.03
C GLY A 63 -9.06 -8.49 23.82
N LEU A 64 -8.18 -7.61 23.36
CA LEU A 64 -8.51 -6.20 23.13
C LEU A 64 -9.46 -6.01 21.94
N GLU A 65 -9.54 -6.98 21.02
CA GLU A 65 -10.53 -6.99 19.94
C GLU A 65 -11.97 -7.00 20.47
N THR A 66 -12.20 -7.46 21.70
CA THR A 66 -13.55 -7.48 22.30
C THR A 66 -14.04 -6.09 22.72
N LEU A 67 -13.17 -5.06 22.71
CA LEU A 67 -13.57 -3.67 22.93
C LEU A 67 -14.25 -3.06 21.70
N LEU A 68 -14.13 -3.70 20.53
CA LEU A 68 -14.72 -3.23 19.29
C LEU A 68 -16.11 -3.87 19.10
N SER A 69 -17.10 -3.05 18.76
CA SER A 69 -18.46 -3.54 18.51
C SER A 69 -18.58 -4.12 17.10
N TYR A 70 -19.58 -4.98 16.89
CA TYR A 70 -19.84 -5.56 15.56
C TYR A 70 -20.11 -4.49 14.50
N GLU A 71 -20.78 -3.40 14.89
CA GLU A 71 -21.15 -2.28 14.02
C GLU A 71 -20.00 -1.31 13.76
N ASN A 72 -18.92 -1.36 14.55
CA ASN A 72 -17.81 -0.41 14.44
C ASN A 72 -16.45 -1.08 14.71
N LYS A 73 -16.04 -1.93 13.76
CA LYS A 73 -14.81 -2.73 13.83
C LYS A 73 -13.53 -1.97 13.51
N ASP A 74 -13.61 -0.84 12.81
CA ASP A 74 -12.44 -0.02 12.42
C ASP A 74 -12.32 1.29 13.19
N ARG A 75 -12.83 1.36 14.42
CA ARG A 75 -12.59 2.51 15.30
C ARG A 75 -11.29 2.36 16.08
N TRP A 76 -10.72 3.50 16.45
CA TRP A 76 -9.62 3.53 17.42
C TRP A 76 -10.11 3.18 18.82
N ILE A 77 -9.32 2.37 19.54
CA ILE A 77 -9.50 2.17 20.99
C ILE A 77 -8.79 3.30 21.71
N THR A 78 -9.55 4.13 22.40
CA THR A 78 -9.04 5.30 23.09
C THR A 78 -8.19 4.92 24.31
N GLN A 79 -7.36 5.86 24.75
CA GLN A 79 -6.55 5.70 25.95
C GLN A 79 -7.42 5.40 27.19
N ASP A 80 -8.57 6.06 27.31
CA ASP A 80 -9.47 5.90 28.45
C ASP A 80 -10.20 4.56 28.43
N GLU A 81 -10.64 4.08 27.26
CA GLU A 81 -11.21 2.74 27.13
C GLU A 81 -10.23 1.66 27.55
N LEU A 82 -8.97 1.75 27.08
CA LEU A 82 -7.93 0.80 27.45
C LEU A 82 -7.60 0.86 28.96
N LYS A 83 -7.53 2.06 29.55
CA LYS A 83 -7.33 2.22 31.00
C LYS A 83 -8.49 1.61 31.80
N ASN A 84 -9.72 1.92 31.40
CA ASN A 84 -10.92 1.47 32.09
C ASN A 84 -11.07 -0.05 31.99
N CYS A 85 -10.78 -0.65 30.84
CA CYS A 85 -10.82 -2.10 30.72
C CYS A 85 -9.80 -2.77 31.66
N ILE A 86 -8.57 -2.26 31.73
CA ILE A 86 -7.53 -2.80 32.62
C ILE A 86 -7.94 -2.68 34.10
N ARG A 87 -8.52 -1.54 34.51
CA ARG A 87 -9.02 -1.34 35.88
C ARG A 87 -10.10 -2.33 36.27
N GLN A 88 -10.99 -2.66 35.34
CA GLN A 88 -12.12 -3.56 35.56
C GLN A 88 -11.74 -5.04 35.63
N ILE A 89 -10.52 -5.41 35.20
CA ILE A 89 -10.01 -6.79 35.32
C ILE A 89 -9.96 -7.17 36.80
N ASN A 90 -10.69 -8.23 37.16
CA ASN A 90 -10.92 -8.62 38.54
C ASN A 90 -10.27 -9.95 38.95
N SER A 91 -9.49 -10.54 38.05
CA SER A 91 -8.85 -11.86 38.14
C SER A 91 -7.45 -11.84 37.52
N CYS A 92 -6.66 -12.90 37.72
CA CYS A 92 -5.34 -13.01 37.08
C CYS A 92 -5.52 -13.10 35.56
N THR A 93 -5.00 -12.13 34.81
CA THR A 93 -5.32 -11.97 33.39
C THR A 93 -4.12 -11.49 32.60
N ILE A 94 -3.92 -12.02 31.39
CA ILE A 94 -3.04 -11.44 30.37
C ILE A 94 -3.87 -10.62 29.38
N VAL A 95 -3.41 -9.40 29.07
CA VAL A 95 -4.09 -8.49 28.13
C VAL A 95 -3.38 -8.56 26.78
N SER A 96 -4.10 -8.95 25.72
CA SER A 96 -3.51 -9.16 24.39
C SER A 96 -4.41 -8.70 23.24
N PRO A 97 -3.86 -8.17 22.13
CA PRO A 97 -2.45 -7.84 21.91
C PRO A 97 -2.17 -6.38 22.29
N PHE A 98 -1.70 -6.16 23.53
CA PHE A 98 -1.60 -4.83 24.12
C PHE A 98 -0.67 -3.87 23.38
N SER A 99 0.47 -4.38 22.91
CA SER A 99 1.48 -3.60 22.18
C SER A 99 0.89 -2.94 20.93
N GLU A 100 -0.10 -3.56 20.33
CA GLU A 100 -0.67 -3.17 19.03
C GLU A 100 -1.59 -1.95 19.08
N ILE A 101 -1.87 -1.45 20.29
CA ILE A 101 -2.54 -0.17 20.51
C ILE A 101 -1.52 0.88 20.94
N VAL A 102 -0.77 0.61 22.00
CA VAL A 102 0.12 1.61 22.63
C VAL A 102 1.32 1.96 21.76
N ARG A 103 1.71 1.10 20.81
CA ARG A 103 2.73 1.38 19.79
C ARG A 103 2.46 2.68 19.06
N PHE A 104 1.19 3.00 18.82
CA PHE A 104 0.78 4.17 18.05
C PHE A 104 0.42 5.39 18.92
N TYR A 105 0.68 5.35 20.22
CA TYR A 105 0.56 6.54 21.06
C TYR A 105 1.70 7.50 20.74
N ASN A 106 1.48 8.81 20.88
CA ASN A 106 2.59 9.77 20.91
C ASN A 106 3.35 9.67 22.26
N GLU A 107 4.49 10.34 22.41
CA GLU A 107 5.31 10.23 23.63
C GLU A 107 4.56 10.62 24.91
N GLU A 108 3.77 11.69 24.87
CA GLU A 108 2.97 12.16 26.01
C GLU A 108 1.92 11.12 26.42
N LYS A 109 1.10 10.64 25.49
CA LYS A 109 0.06 9.64 25.76
C LYS A 109 0.66 8.34 26.28
N PHE A 110 1.79 7.91 25.70
CA PHE A 110 2.51 6.72 26.15
C PHE A 110 2.97 6.88 27.61
N THR A 111 3.65 7.98 27.92
CA THR A 111 4.18 8.25 29.27
C THR A 111 3.06 8.35 30.30
N THR A 112 2.03 9.15 30.01
CA THR A 112 0.87 9.32 30.90
C THR A 112 0.12 8.00 31.11
N PHE A 113 -0.05 7.20 30.06
CA PHE A 113 -0.70 5.90 30.16
C PHE A 113 0.08 4.95 31.10
N PHE A 114 1.38 4.77 30.86
CA PHE A 114 2.17 3.82 31.63
C PHE A 114 2.40 4.28 33.08
N ASN A 115 2.51 5.58 33.34
CA ASN A 115 2.54 6.13 34.70
C ASN A 115 1.31 5.70 35.51
N GLU A 116 0.14 5.78 34.91
CA GLU A 116 -1.13 5.49 35.57
C GLU A 116 -1.33 3.98 35.78
N ILE A 117 -1.07 3.17 34.74
CA ILE A 117 -1.30 1.73 34.78
C ILE A 117 -0.23 1.01 35.63
N ALA A 118 1.02 1.47 35.63
CA ALA A 118 2.07 0.91 36.49
C ALA A 118 1.76 1.06 37.99
N LEU A 119 0.99 2.09 38.35
CA LEU A 119 0.59 2.40 39.72
C LEU A 119 -0.82 1.90 40.06
N LEU A 120 -1.42 1.05 39.21
CA LEU A 120 -2.72 0.47 39.47
C LEU A 120 -2.64 -0.48 40.67
N GLU A 121 -3.27 -0.09 41.77
CA GLU A 121 -3.27 -0.86 43.00
C GLU A 121 -4.30 -2.01 42.98
N ASN A 122 -3.99 -3.08 43.70
CA ASN A 122 -4.94 -4.13 44.02
C ASN A 122 -5.93 -3.66 45.09
N PRO A 123 -7.22 -4.01 44.96
CA PRO A 123 -8.15 -3.81 46.07
C PRO A 123 -7.74 -4.74 47.22
N GLN A 124 -8.05 -4.33 48.46
CA GLN A 124 -7.67 -5.05 49.67
C GLN A 124 -8.13 -6.52 49.67
N GLU A 125 -9.28 -6.81 49.04
CA GLU A 125 -9.85 -8.15 48.94
C GLU A 125 -9.14 -9.05 47.90
N LYS A 126 -8.26 -8.49 47.05
CA LYS A 126 -7.64 -9.21 45.92
C LYS A 126 -6.16 -8.89 45.75
N LEU A 127 -5.40 -8.92 46.85
CA LEU A 127 -3.95 -8.65 46.85
C LEU A 127 -3.12 -9.55 45.89
N ASN A 128 -3.64 -10.73 45.55
CA ASN A 128 -2.96 -11.68 44.64
C ASN A 128 -3.39 -11.52 43.17
N ARG A 129 -4.23 -10.53 42.82
CA ARG A 129 -4.57 -10.24 41.42
C ARG A 129 -3.31 -9.78 40.67
N ARG A 130 -3.11 -10.32 39.47
CA ARG A 130 -2.03 -9.97 38.54
C ARG A 130 -2.56 -9.70 37.15
N ILE A 131 -2.17 -8.59 36.56
CA ILE A 131 -2.49 -8.22 35.18
C ILE A 131 -1.19 -8.22 34.40
N TYR A 132 -1.02 -9.19 33.51
CA TYR A 132 0.18 -9.32 32.68
C TYR A 132 0.00 -8.51 31.40
N ILE A 133 0.95 -7.63 31.13
CA ILE A 133 0.97 -6.76 29.95
C ILE A 133 2.21 -7.10 29.11
N PRO A 134 2.04 -7.85 28.01
CA PRO A 134 3.11 -8.14 27.06
C PRO A 134 3.46 -6.91 26.21
N LEU A 135 4.76 -6.61 26.12
CA LEU A 135 5.35 -5.53 25.36
C LEU A 135 6.28 -6.12 24.28
N ILE A 136 5.78 -6.20 23.05
CA ILE A 136 6.43 -6.84 21.90
C ILE A 136 6.94 -5.74 20.96
N GLY A 137 8.26 -5.65 20.77
CA GLY A 137 8.89 -4.66 19.87
C GLY A 137 8.94 -3.23 20.42
N LEU A 138 8.50 -3.02 21.67
CA LEU A 138 8.46 -1.71 22.33
C LEU A 138 9.57 -1.50 23.37
N GLU A 139 10.58 -2.38 23.41
CA GLU A 139 11.63 -2.38 24.44
C GLU A 139 12.32 -1.01 24.57
N SER A 140 12.86 -0.48 23.46
CA SER A 140 13.60 0.78 23.46
C SER A 140 12.77 1.94 24.02
N ARG A 141 11.49 2.00 23.61
CA ARG A 141 10.54 3.03 24.03
C ARG A 141 10.13 2.86 25.49
N PHE A 142 9.93 1.63 25.94
CA PHE A 142 9.55 1.35 27.31
C PHE A 142 10.71 1.57 28.29
N ILE A 143 11.95 1.22 27.91
CA ILE A 143 13.16 1.53 28.70
C ILE A 143 13.33 3.05 28.85
N LYS A 144 13.11 3.82 27.77
CA LYS A 144 13.10 5.29 27.83
C LYS A 144 12.04 5.82 28.79
N PHE A 145 10.84 5.23 28.81
CA PHE A 145 9.83 5.59 29.81
C PHE A 145 10.33 5.30 31.24
N LEU A 146 10.91 4.12 31.48
CA LEU A 146 11.38 3.72 32.81
C LEU A 146 12.50 4.62 33.35
N SER A 147 13.36 5.19 32.50
CA SER A 147 14.43 6.08 32.96
C SER A 147 13.92 7.38 33.61
N TYR A 148 12.68 7.78 33.33
CA TYR A 148 12.04 8.96 33.93
C TYR A 148 10.90 8.60 34.89
N PHE A 149 10.67 7.31 35.12
CA PHE A 149 9.58 6.86 35.98
C PHE A 149 9.95 7.02 37.45
N GLY A 150 9.43 8.08 38.09
CA GLY A 150 9.82 8.47 39.46
C GLY A 150 9.51 7.46 40.57
N ARG A 151 8.70 6.42 40.31
CA ARG A 151 8.34 5.38 41.28
C ARG A 151 8.89 4.00 40.91
N ILE A 152 9.98 3.95 40.14
CA ILE A 152 10.58 2.71 39.65
C ILE A 152 10.92 1.72 40.77
N GLU A 153 11.46 2.19 41.90
CA GLU A 153 11.83 1.33 43.03
C GLU A 153 10.61 0.69 43.70
N GLU A 154 9.54 1.45 43.86
CA GLU A 154 8.30 1.01 44.50
C GLU A 154 7.42 0.16 43.57
N SER A 155 7.58 0.31 42.26
CA SER A 155 6.72 -0.34 41.27
C SER A 155 6.87 -1.87 41.25
N ALA A 156 5.93 -2.54 40.60
CA ALA A 156 5.98 -3.97 40.39
C ALA A 156 7.24 -4.43 39.64
N PRO A 157 7.64 -5.71 39.78
CA PRO A 157 8.67 -6.31 38.95
C PRO A 157 8.37 -6.15 37.46
N ILE A 158 9.43 -5.92 36.68
CA ILE A 158 9.39 -5.88 35.22
C ILE A 158 10.25 -7.03 34.72
N TRP A 159 9.72 -7.80 33.78
CA TRP A 159 10.39 -8.97 33.24
C TRP A 159 10.67 -8.78 31.77
N ALA A 160 11.71 -9.46 31.28
CA ALA A 160 12.00 -9.55 29.87
C ALA A 160 12.42 -10.97 29.51
N VAL A 161 11.90 -11.48 28.40
CA VAL A 161 12.39 -12.73 27.79
C VAL A 161 13.17 -12.33 26.54
N LYS A 162 14.45 -12.71 26.50
CA LYS A 162 15.31 -12.53 25.34
C LYS A 162 15.85 -13.88 24.91
N THR A 163 15.34 -14.36 23.78
CA THR A 163 15.81 -15.55 23.08
C THR A 163 16.96 -15.24 22.11
N GLY A 164 17.12 -13.97 21.76
CA GLY A 164 18.09 -13.53 20.74
C GLY A 164 17.63 -13.78 19.31
N THR A 165 16.40 -14.26 19.11
CA THR A 165 15.82 -14.50 17.79
C THR A 165 15.05 -13.27 17.32
N SER A 166 15.51 -12.66 16.23
CA SER A 166 14.82 -11.54 15.59
C SER A 166 13.69 -12.05 14.68
N GLN A 167 12.54 -11.39 14.72
CA GLN A 167 11.38 -11.67 13.85
C GLN A 167 10.89 -10.36 13.23
N PRO A 168 11.68 -9.71 12.34
CA PRO A 168 11.27 -8.45 11.75
C PRO A 168 10.02 -8.66 10.89
N VAL A 169 9.09 -7.70 10.94
CA VAL A 169 7.86 -7.74 10.15
C VAL A 169 7.71 -6.47 9.35
N THR A 170 7.64 -6.61 8.03
CA THR A 170 7.29 -5.49 7.16
C THR A 170 5.78 -5.35 7.04
N ILE A 171 5.28 -4.15 7.30
CA ILE A 171 3.86 -3.82 7.22
C ILE A 171 3.69 -2.76 6.13
N TYR A 172 2.93 -3.09 5.10
CA TYR A 172 2.58 -2.19 4.02
C TYR A 172 1.22 -1.57 4.33
N LEU A 173 1.23 -0.28 4.65
CA LEU A 173 0.01 0.50 4.84
C LEU A 173 -0.49 0.99 3.50
N THR A 174 -1.73 0.64 3.20
CA THR A 174 -2.44 1.07 2.00
C THR A 174 -3.60 1.99 2.39
N PRO A 175 -4.01 2.93 1.51
CA PRO A 175 -5.23 3.70 1.68
C PRO A 175 -6.42 2.84 2.11
N SER A 176 -7.19 3.33 3.08
CA SER A 176 -8.50 2.77 3.41
C SER A 176 -9.49 3.05 2.28
N ALA A 177 -10.46 2.16 2.07
CA ALA A 177 -11.56 2.39 1.15
C ALA A 177 -12.37 3.66 1.49
N ASP A 178 -12.43 4.02 2.78
CA ASP A 178 -13.13 5.21 3.26
C ASP A 178 -12.25 6.48 3.26
N SER A 179 -11.01 6.38 2.76
CA SER A 179 -10.12 7.54 2.66
C SER A 179 -10.47 8.41 1.45
N ALA A 180 -10.14 9.71 1.52
CA ALA A 180 -10.30 10.65 0.42
C ALA A 180 -9.52 10.25 -0.86
N LYS A 181 -8.55 9.34 -0.74
CA LYS A 181 -7.79 8.79 -1.86
C LYS A 181 -8.60 7.74 -2.66
N GLY A 182 -9.69 7.17 -2.13
CA GLY A 182 -10.82 6.68 -2.94
C GLY A 182 -10.62 5.45 -3.83
N TYR A 183 -9.60 4.61 -3.63
CA TYR A 183 -9.46 3.34 -4.36
C TYR A 183 -9.26 2.14 -3.44
N SER A 184 -10.04 1.08 -3.69
CA SER A 184 -9.93 -0.20 -2.98
C SER A 184 -9.00 -1.13 -3.75
N PHE A 185 -7.96 -1.62 -3.09
CA PHE A 185 -7.09 -2.66 -3.65
C PHE A 185 -7.91 -3.94 -3.92
N PRO A 186 -7.58 -4.71 -4.98
CA PRO A 186 -8.38 -5.89 -5.33
C PRO A 186 -8.55 -6.85 -4.16
N LYS A 187 -9.74 -7.46 -4.04
CA LYS A 187 -10.09 -8.31 -2.87
C LYS A 187 -9.10 -9.46 -2.63
N LEU A 188 -8.42 -9.88 -3.69
CA LEU A 188 -7.41 -10.92 -3.71
C LEU A 188 -6.20 -10.59 -2.81
N TYR A 189 -5.91 -9.31 -2.59
CA TYR A 189 -4.79 -8.81 -1.78
C TYR A 189 -5.21 -8.37 -0.36
N ARG A 190 -6.45 -8.64 0.06
CA ARG A 190 -7.00 -8.09 1.32
C ARG A 190 -6.17 -8.52 2.52
N GLY A 191 -5.49 -7.53 3.07
CA GLY A 191 -4.80 -7.61 4.34
C GLY A 191 -5.73 -7.30 5.50
N LEU A 192 -5.16 -6.71 6.55
CA LEU A 192 -5.86 -6.32 7.76
C LEU A 192 -6.66 -5.04 7.48
N GLU A 193 -7.96 -5.19 7.19
CA GLU A 193 -8.82 -4.07 6.76
C GLU A 193 -9.29 -3.21 7.92
N THR A 194 -9.43 -3.80 9.11
CA THR A 194 -9.97 -3.11 10.28
C THR A 194 -9.06 -3.21 11.51
N MET A 195 -9.24 -2.32 12.49
CA MET A 195 -8.63 -2.44 13.81
C MET A 195 -8.93 -3.79 14.47
N TYR A 196 -10.13 -4.35 14.23
CA TYR A 196 -10.48 -5.69 14.68
C TYR A 196 -9.59 -6.76 14.04
N ASP A 197 -9.41 -6.72 12.71
CA ASP A 197 -8.55 -7.68 12.00
C ASP A 197 -7.10 -7.57 12.46
N TRP A 198 -6.63 -6.34 12.67
CA TRP A 198 -5.31 -6.05 13.23
C TRP A 198 -5.10 -6.72 14.59
N LEU A 199 -6.00 -6.48 15.55
CA LEU A 199 -5.89 -7.07 16.89
C LEU A 199 -6.06 -8.60 16.86
N LEU A 200 -6.97 -9.12 16.06
CA LEU A 200 -7.17 -10.57 15.95
C LEU A 200 -5.96 -11.27 15.34
N PHE A 201 -5.33 -10.67 14.33
CA PHE A 201 -4.14 -11.20 13.68
C PHE A 201 -2.99 -11.35 14.68
N TRP A 202 -2.63 -10.29 15.39
CA TRP A 202 -1.50 -10.28 16.31
C TRP A 202 -1.75 -11.10 17.59
N LYS A 203 -3.02 -11.34 17.93
CA LYS A 203 -3.40 -12.26 19.00
C LYS A 203 -3.16 -13.73 18.63
N THR A 204 -3.39 -14.12 17.38
CA THR A 204 -3.54 -15.54 16.99
C THR A 204 -2.43 -16.08 16.11
N LYS A 205 -1.73 -15.22 15.38
CA LYS A 205 -0.71 -15.64 14.41
C LYS A 205 0.66 -15.10 14.79
N ALA A 206 1.66 -15.97 14.73
CA ALA A 206 3.03 -15.52 14.60
C ALA A 206 3.27 -15.13 13.13
N PRO A 207 3.75 -13.91 12.85
CA PRO A 207 3.94 -13.43 11.49
C PRO A 207 5.02 -14.26 10.79
N THR A 208 4.73 -14.71 9.56
CA THR A 208 5.67 -15.48 8.73
C THR A 208 6.22 -14.71 7.53
N GLU A 209 5.70 -13.50 7.21
CA GLU A 209 6.30 -12.41 6.39
C GLU A 209 5.21 -11.39 5.96
N LYS A 210 5.62 -10.35 5.21
CA LYS A 210 4.90 -9.16 4.71
C LYS A 210 3.38 -9.09 4.95
N ILE A 211 2.93 -8.06 5.65
CA ILE A 211 1.52 -7.80 5.97
C ILE A 211 1.02 -6.59 5.19
N ILE A 212 -0.19 -6.65 4.64
CA ILE A 212 -0.92 -5.46 4.16
C ILE A 212 -1.89 -5.02 5.25
N CYS A 213 -2.02 -3.71 5.48
CA CYS A 213 -3.01 -3.15 6.40
C CYS A 213 -3.64 -1.89 5.79
N SER A 214 -4.97 -1.85 5.76
CA SER A 214 -5.74 -0.70 5.24
C SER A 214 -6.63 -0.06 6.30
N SER A 215 -6.52 -0.47 7.57
CA SER A 215 -7.25 0.12 8.69
C SER A 215 -7.02 1.63 8.76
N LEU A 216 -8.10 2.41 8.80
CA LEU A 216 -8.03 3.87 8.82
C LEU A 216 -7.33 4.39 10.09
N PRO A 217 -7.69 3.95 11.32
CA PRO A 217 -7.00 4.38 12.53
C PRO A 217 -5.50 4.05 12.53
N ILE A 218 -5.08 2.89 12.00
CA ILE A 218 -3.65 2.56 11.88
C ILE A 218 -2.98 3.54 10.91
N ASN A 219 -3.56 3.76 9.73
CA ASN A 219 -3.07 4.72 8.75
C ASN A 219 -2.97 6.17 9.28
N VAL A 220 -3.84 6.56 10.22
CA VAL A 220 -3.78 7.90 10.84
C VAL A 220 -2.69 7.99 11.91
N ASN A 221 -2.50 6.92 12.70
CA ASN A 221 -1.62 6.94 13.87
C ASN A 221 -0.22 6.34 13.63
N TYR A 222 0.07 5.74 12.47
CA TYR A 222 1.37 5.08 12.20
C TYR A 222 2.58 6.00 12.40
N LYS A 223 2.44 7.32 12.19
CA LYS A 223 3.51 8.31 12.43
C LYS A 223 4.08 8.28 13.85
N TYR A 224 3.34 7.72 14.82
CA TYR A 224 3.77 7.57 16.20
C TYR A 224 4.32 6.19 16.55
N SER A 225 4.39 5.28 15.58
CA SER A 225 4.86 3.89 15.77
C SER A 225 6.37 3.77 16.00
N GLN A 226 7.15 4.77 15.58
CA GLN A 226 8.60 4.74 15.64
C GLN A 226 9.13 5.39 16.94
N PRO A 227 10.23 4.88 17.53
CA PRO A 227 11.02 3.72 17.08
C PRO A 227 10.37 2.38 17.43
N ASP A 228 10.55 1.39 16.55
CA ASP A 228 10.07 0.01 16.72
C ASP A 228 11.20 -0.99 16.49
N ASN A 229 11.30 -2.03 17.34
CA ASN A 229 12.35 -3.03 17.21
C ASN A 229 11.94 -4.22 16.32
N ILE A 230 10.66 -4.32 15.94
CA ILE A 230 10.10 -5.45 15.19
C ILE A 230 9.42 -4.99 13.89
N PHE A 231 8.69 -3.87 13.90
CA PHE A 231 7.94 -3.42 12.74
C PHE A 231 8.72 -2.46 11.85
N ASP A 232 8.78 -2.82 10.57
CA ASP A 232 9.16 -1.93 9.46
C ASP A 232 7.89 -1.53 8.70
N ILE A 233 7.35 -0.34 9.01
CA ILE A 233 6.11 0.15 8.43
C ILE A 233 6.42 0.98 7.17
N LYS A 234 5.86 0.58 6.03
CA LYS A 234 6.02 1.21 4.72
C LYS A 234 4.68 1.68 4.19
N LEU A 235 4.62 2.91 3.70
CA LEU A 235 3.43 3.42 3.00
C LEU A 235 3.43 2.96 1.53
N ILE A 236 2.26 2.64 1.03
CA ILE A 236 1.95 2.47 -0.39
C ILE A 236 0.77 3.39 -0.68
N GLU A 237 1.00 4.46 -1.43
CA GLU A 237 -0.03 5.47 -1.67
C GLU A 237 -0.73 5.30 -3.02
N THR A 238 -0.11 4.58 -3.96
CA THR A 238 -0.59 4.46 -5.35
C THR A 238 -0.60 2.99 -5.80
N ALA A 239 -1.41 2.68 -6.82
CA ALA A 239 -1.44 1.37 -7.44
C ALA A 239 -0.09 1.02 -8.08
N PHE A 240 0.61 2.00 -8.67
CA PHE A 240 1.97 1.81 -9.18
C PHE A 240 2.95 1.37 -8.08
N GLU A 241 2.92 2.03 -6.91
CA GLU A 241 3.75 1.64 -5.78
C GLU A 241 3.39 0.24 -5.27
N PHE A 242 2.11 -0.14 -5.31
CA PHE A 242 1.68 -1.47 -4.92
C PHE A 242 2.28 -2.53 -5.85
N ILE A 243 2.17 -2.33 -7.17
CA ILE A 243 2.72 -3.22 -8.20
C ILE A 243 4.25 -3.36 -8.03
N THR A 244 4.96 -2.24 -7.92
CA THR A 244 6.42 -2.24 -7.93
C THR A 244 7.04 -2.57 -6.57
N LYS A 245 6.52 -2.04 -5.46
CA LYS A 245 7.11 -2.21 -4.12
C LYS A 245 6.60 -3.46 -3.40
N PHE A 246 5.30 -3.78 -3.51
CA PHE A 246 4.70 -4.93 -2.83
C PHE A 246 4.77 -6.19 -3.69
N LEU A 247 4.21 -6.16 -4.90
CA LEU A 247 4.20 -7.32 -5.81
C LEU A 247 5.55 -7.58 -6.47
N LYS A 248 6.48 -6.61 -6.42
CA LYS A 248 7.82 -6.70 -7.03
C LYS A 248 7.78 -6.94 -8.54
N ILE A 249 6.73 -6.44 -9.20
CA ILE A 249 6.58 -6.47 -10.64
C ILE A 249 7.22 -5.20 -11.20
N GLN A 250 8.20 -5.37 -12.08
CA GLN A 250 8.79 -4.26 -12.82
C GLN A 250 7.99 -4.03 -14.10
N ILE A 251 7.56 -2.78 -14.29
CA ILE A 251 6.92 -2.30 -15.51
C ILE A 251 7.65 -1.03 -15.89
N ASP A 252 8.24 -0.99 -17.08
CA ASP A 252 9.13 0.09 -17.53
C ASP A 252 8.35 1.35 -17.96
N ILE A 253 7.23 1.63 -17.31
CA ILE A 253 6.40 2.82 -17.54
C ILE A 253 6.61 3.79 -16.38
N GLU A 254 6.95 5.03 -16.69
CA GLU A 254 7.07 6.09 -15.70
C GLU A 254 5.72 6.39 -15.05
N TYR A 255 5.70 6.51 -13.72
CA TYR A 255 4.48 6.87 -13.00
C TYR A 255 4.12 8.34 -13.21
N LYS A 256 2.88 8.58 -13.64
CA LYS A 256 2.25 9.91 -13.70
C LYS A 256 0.99 9.89 -12.87
N ALA A 257 0.77 10.93 -12.05
CA ALA A 257 -0.42 11.03 -11.20
C ALA A 257 -1.72 11.07 -12.02
N SER A 258 -1.68 11.60 -13.25
CA SER A 258 -2.79 11.56 -14.20
C SER A 258 -3.22 10.13 -14.55
N ASP A 259 -2.30 9.17 -14.48
CA ASP A 259 -2.50 7.81 -14.98
C ASP A 259 -2.90 6.84 -13.86
N GLU A 260 -3.09 7.32 -12.62
CA GLU A 260 -3.36 6.47 -11.46
C GLU A 260 -4.59 5.58 -11.67
N TYR A 261 -5.64 6.08 -12.34
CA TYR A 261 -6.82 5.27 -12.64
C TYR A 261 -6.55 4.13 -13.63
N PHE A 262 -5.55 4.26 -14.50
CA PHE A 262 -5.07 3.17 -15.36
C PHE A 262 -4.25 2.17 -14.57
N TRP A 263 -3.39 2.64 -13.66
CA TRP A 263 -2.64 1.75 -12.76
C TRP A 263 -3.56 0.92 -11.87
N ILE A 264 -4.65 1.51 -11.37
CA ILE A 264 -5.69 0.80 -10.60
C ILE A 264 -6.36 -0.27 -11.46
N GLN A 265 -6.72 0.06 -12.70
CA GLN A 265 -7.30 -0.91 -13.63
C GLN A 265 -6.31 -2.04 -13.94
N LEU A 266 -5.05 -1.74 -14.26
CA LEU A 266 -4.02 -2.73 -14.49
C LEU A 266 -3.84 -3.66 -13.27
N LEU A 267 -3.78 -3.09 -12.07
CA LEU A 267 -3.66 -3.87 -10.83
C LEU A 267 -4.83 -4.84 -10.64
N SER A 268 -6.03 -4.49 -11.10
CA SER A 268 -7.21 -5.38 -11.05
C SER A 268 -7.08 -6.62 -11.94
N PHE A 269 -6.25 -6.55 -12.99
CA PHE A 269 -5.97 -7.66 -13.90
C PHE A 269 -4.76 -8.52 -13.48
N ILE A 270 -3.91 -8.03 -12.58
CA ILE A 270 -2.74 -8.79 -12.12
C ILE A 270 -3.21 -9.89 -11.15
N ASP A 271 -3.04 -11.15 -11.55
CA ASP A 271 -3.25 -12.31 -10.68
C ASP A 271 -2.11 -12.46 -9.67
N CYS A 272 -2.42 -12.38 -8.37
CA CYS A 272 -1.45 -12.50 -7.29
C CYS A 272 -0.70 -13.84 -7.29
N LYS A 273 -1.31 -14.90 -7.84
CA LYS A 273 -0.67 -16.23 -7.93
C LYS A 273 0.44 -16.26 -8.98
N LYS A 274 0.35 -15.36 -9.96
CA LYS A 274 1.34 -15.18 -11.01
C LYS A 274 2.38 -14.12 -10.68
N GLY A 275 2.35 -13.49 -9.49
CA GLY A 275 3.22 -12.40 -9.01
C GLY A 275 4.43 -12.06 -9.90
N ASN A 276 5.51 -12.85 -9.81
CA ASN A 276 6.77 -12.59 -10.54
C ASN A 276 6.77 -12.98 -12.04
N ALA A 277 5.73 -13.68 -12.51
CA ALA A 277 5.55 -14.11 -13.89
C ALA A 277 4.71 -13.13 -14.72
N PHE A 278 4.21 -12.03 -14.13
CA PHE A 278 3.51 -11.00 -14.90
C PHE A 278 4.47 -10.35 -15.90
N SER A 279 4.05 -10.30 -17.17
CA SER A 279 4.75 -9.57 -18.23
C SER A 279 3.75 -8.60 -18.86
N PHE A 280 4.09 -7.31 -18.88
CA PHE A 280 3.24 -6.29 -19.49
C PHE A 280 3.00 -6.55 -20.98
N ASN A 281 4.04 -6.96 -21.72
CA ASN A 281 3.94 -7.32 -23.14
C ASN A 281 2.89 -8.44 -23.37
N ALA A 282 3.06 -9.56 -22.67
CA ALA A 282 2.16 -10.72 -22.82
C ALA A 282 0.73 -10.41 -22.37
N PHE A 283 0.57 -9.61 -21.30
CA PHE A 283 -0.73 -9.17 -20.83
C PHE A 283 -1.48 -8.37 -21.91
N VAL A 284 -0.82 -7.40 -22.54
CA VAL A 284 -1.45 -6.59 -23.59
C VAL A 284 -1.83 -7.44 -24.80
N GLU A 285 -0.96 -8.36 -25.24
CA GLU A 285 -1.25 -9.28 -26.35
C GLU A 285 -2.46 -10.18 -26.04
N GLU A 286 -2.53 -10.75 -24.83
CA GLU A 286 -3.66 -11.56 -24.36
C GLU A 286 -4.95 -10.72 -24.26
N HIS A 287 -4.87 -9.52 -23.68
CA HIS A 287 -6.00 -8.60 -23.51
C HIS A 287 -6.66 -8.22 -24.85
N PHE A 288 -5.85 -8.02 -25.88
CA PHE A 288 -6.33 -7.72 -27.24
C PHE A 288 -6.57 -8.96 -28.11
N ASN A 289 -6.38 -10.17 -27.56
CA ASN A 289 -6.51 -11.47 -28.23
C ASN A 289 -5.69 -11.54 -29.53
N VAL A 290 -4.40 -11.21 -29.44
CA VAL A 290 -3.45 -11.26 -30.55
C VAL A 290 -2.17 -11.99 -30.14
N HIS A 291 -1.47 -12.59 -31.10
CA HIS A 291 -0.15 -13.17 -30.82
C HIS A 291 0.94 -12.09 -30.70
N LYS A 292 0.86 -11.04 -31.52
CA LYS A 292 1.80 -9.92 -31.52
C LYS A 292 1.12 -8.71 -32.11
N LEU A 293 1.24 -7.54 -31.47
CA LEU A 293 0.72 -6.29 -32.03
C LEU A 293 1.72 -5.71 -33.03
N ALA A 294 1.25 -5.43 -34.25
CA ALA A 294 1.94 -4.55 -35.19
C ALA A 294 1.34 -3.14 -35.16
N ILE A 295 2.03 -2.16 -35.77
CA ILE A 295 1.52 -0.78 -35.89
C ILE A 295 0.11 -0.76 -36.49
N LYS A 296 -0.14 -1.54 -37.54
CA LYS A 296 -1.46 -1.64 -38.15
C LYS A 296 -2.53 -2.06 -37.14
N ASP A 297 -2.25 -3.06 -36.31
CA ASP A 297 -3.21 -3.56 -35.31
C ASP A 297 -3.48 -2.49 -34.26
N LEU A 298 -2.43 -1.82 -33.79
CA LEU A 298 -2.52 -0.73 -32.83
C LEU A 298 -3.40 0.41 -33.34
N LEU A 299 -3.15 0.90 -34.56
CA LEU A 299 -3.90 2.02 -35.13
C LEU A 299 -5.39 1.69 -35.24
N ASN A 300 -5.72 0.49 -35.73
CA ASN A 300 -7.11 0.07 -35.90
C ASN A 300 -7.81 -0.27 -34.57
N LYS A 301 -7.08 -0.80 -33.59
CA LYS A 301 -7.62 -1.03 -32.24
C LYS A 301 -7.84 0.29 -31.51
N TRP A 302 -6.95 1.28 -31.65
CA TRP A 302 -7.11 2.59 -31.00
C TRP A 302 -8.41 3.28 -31.39
N THR A 303 -8.73 3.27 -32.69
CA THR A 303 -9.89 3.95 -33.26
C THR A 303 -11.18 3.13 -33.19
N SER A 304 -11.14 1.91 -32.66
CA SER A 304 -12.34 1.08 -32.51
C SER A 304 -13.32 1.70 -31.49
N PRO A 305 -14.63 1.70 -31.76
CA PRO A 305 -15.64 2.24 -30.83
C PRO A 305 -15.66 1.55 -29.46
N ASP A 306 -15.31 0.26 -29.41
CA ASP A 306 -15.33 -0.55 -28.19
C ASP A 306 -14.07 -0.36 -27.33
N THR A 307 -13.06 0.35 -27.84
CA THR A 307 -11.80 0.57 -27.15
C THR A 307 -11.94 1.67 -26.10
N THR A 308 -11.59 1.36 -24.87
CA THR A 308 -11.61 2.28 -23.73
C THR A 308 -10.36 3.17 -23.69
N GLU A 309 -10.37 4.18 -22.82
CA GLU A 309 -9.16 4.97 -22.54
C GLU A 309 -8.03 4.10 -21.97
N PHE A 310 -8.36 3.10 -21.13
CA PHE A 310 -7.39 2.16 -20.58
C PHE A 310 -6.74 1.32 -21.67
N ASP A 311 -7.54 0.83 -22.62
CA ASP A 311 -7.02 0.10 -23.76
C ASP A 311 -6.04 0.94 -24.59
N ARG A 312 -6.33 2.22 -24.80
CA ARG A 312 -5.42 3.14 -25.51
C ARG A 312 -4.17 3.46 -24.71
N TRP A 313 -4.27 3.58 -23.38
CA TRP A 313 -3.10 3.68 -22.51
C TRP A 313 -2.21 2.44 -22.63
N LEU A 314 -2.79 1.23 -22.64
CA LEU A 314 -2.05 -0.01 -22.87
C LEU A 314 -1.36 -0.01 -24.25
N LEU A 315 -2.09 0.36 -25.31
CA LEU A 315 -1.55 0.42 -26.67
C LEU A 315 -0.40 1.43 -26.79
N LYS A 316 -0.54 2.62 -26.19
CA LYS A 316 0.51 3.65 -26.14
C LYS A 316 1.79 3.09 -25.55
N HIS A 317 1.71 2.50 -24.36
CA HIS A 317 2.89 1.99 -23.69
C HIS A 317 3.46 0.73 -24.35
N TYR A 318 2.60 -0.13 -24.90
CA TYR A 318 3.08 -1.24 -25.72
C TYR A 318 3.92 -0.76 -26.91
N TYR A 319 3.43 0.24 -27.64
CA TYR A 319 4.14 0.82 -28.77
C TYR A 319 5.53 1.32 -28.37
N LEU A 320 5.57 2.23 -27.40
CA LEU A 320 6.80 2.90 -26.97
C LEU A 320 7.88 1.93 -26.49
N HIS A 321 7.49 0.80 -25.89
CA HIS A 321 8.43 -0.15 -25.30
C HIS A 321 8.82 -1.33 -26.22
N PHE A 322 7.99 -1.71 -27.18
CA PHE A 322 8.21 -2.96 -27.93
C PHE A 322 8.27 -2.82 -29.44
N ILE A 323 7.63 -1.80 -30.04
CA ILE A 323 7.48 -1.70 -31.51
C ILE A 323 7.67 -0.28 -32.06
N ALA A 324 8.33 0.62 -31.32
CA ALA A 324 8.56 2.02 -31.68
C ALA A 324 9.58 2.23 -32.81
N ASP A 325 9.30 1.72 -34.00
CA ASP A 325 10.20 1.76 -35.17
C ASP A 325 9.91 2.90 -36.17
N ASN A 326 8.92 3.77 -35.89
CA ASN A 326 8.51 4.88 -36.73
C ASN A 326 8.75 6.23 -36.02
N GLU A 327 9.63 7.08 -36.56
CA GLU A 327 10.07 8.31 -35.88
C GLU A 327 8.94 9.33 -35.76
N TYR A 328 8.14 9.50 -36.82
CA TYR A 328 6.99 10.41 -36.82
C TYR A 328 5.94 10.01 -35.78
N LEU A 329 5.58 8.73 -35.72
CA LEU A 329 4.61 8.20 -34.76
C LEU A 329 5.15 8.25 -33.34
N ASN A 330 6.46 8.09 -33.13
CA ASN A 330 7.09 8.22 -31.82
C ASN A 330 6.78 9.58 -31.19
N GLY A 331 6.98 10.68 -31.95
CA GLY A 331 6.68 12.04 -31.48
C GLY A 331 5.22 12.20 -31.06
N ILE A 332 4.29 11.68 -31.88
CA ILE A 332 2.85 11.77 -31.60
C ILE A 332 2.46 10.96 -30.35
N ILE A 333 2.94 9.72 -30.22
CA ILE A 333 2.55 8.82 -29.13
C ILE A 333 3.15 9.26 -27.80
N LEU A 334 4.41 9.74 -27.78
CA LEU A 334 5.07 10.26 -26.59
C LEU A 334 4.22 11.36 -25.92
N ASP A 335 3.78 12.34 -26.71
CA ASP A 335 3.04 13.52 -26.26
C ASP A 335 1.51 13.31 -26.14
N CYS A 336 1.02 12.12 -26.51
CA CYS A 336 -0.40 11.80 -26.44
C CYS A 336 -0.89 11.72 -24.98
N VAL A 337 -1.68 12.70 -24.53
CA VAL A 337 -2.34 12.73 -23.21
C VAL A 337 -3.86 12.57 -23.28
N ASP A 338 -4.43 12.64 -24.48
CA ASP A 338 -5.85 12.45 -24.75
C ASP A 338 -6.06 11.05 -25.37
N TYR A 339 -6.83 10.21 -24.67
CA TYR A 339 -7.14 8.84 -25.06
C TYR A 339 -8.51 8.73 -25.75
N SER A 340 -8.96 9.78 -26.45
CA SER A 340 -10.15 9.73 -27.29
C SER A 340 -9.91 8.95 -28.59
N ALA A 341 -10.98 8.39 -29.14
CA ALA A 341 -10.92 7.49 -30.29
C ALA A 341 -10.31 8.14 -31.55
N LEU A 342 -10.63 9.41 -31.82
CA LEU A 342 -10.15 10.12 -33.01
C LEU A 342 -8.81 10.84 -32.79
N ARG A 343 -8.33 10.97 -31.55
CA ARG A 343 -7.12 11.74 -31.24
C ARG A 343 -5.92 11.29 -32.07
N LEU A 344 -5.62 9.99 -32.06
CA LEU A 344 -4.44 9.47 -32.74
C LEU A 344 -4.51 9.66 -34.26
N PHE A 345 -5.67 9.41 -34.87
CA PHE A 345 -5.86 9.62 -36.30
C PHE A 345 -5.68 11.09 -36.69
N ARG A 346 -6.27 12.00 -35.90
CA ARG A 346 -6.17 13.44 -36.09
C ARG A 346 -4.73 13.94 -36.00
N GLU A 347 -3.98 13.51 -34.99
CA GLU A 347 -2.58 13.93 -34.83
C GLU A 347 -1.70 13.37 -35.96
N ILE A 348 -1.88 12.10 -36.36
CA ILE A 348 -1.18 11.56 -37.54
C ILE A 348 -1.50 12.39 -38.80
N ALA A 349 -2.73 12.88 -38.95
CA ALA A 349 -3.10 13.68 -40.11
C ALA A 349 -2.48 15.08 -40.10
N LEU A 350 -2.41 15.73 -38.92
CA LEU A 350 -2.12 17.16 -38.77
C LEU A 350 -0.71 17.50 -38.30
N SER A 351 -0.06 16.67 -37.46
CA SER A 351 1.20 17.06 -36.82
C SER A 351 2.35 17.31 -37.81
N ILE A 352 2.25 16.80 -39.05
CA ILE A 352 3.25 17.02 -40.10
C ILE A 352 3.38 18.48 -40.51
N PHE A 353 2.33 19.28 -40.33
CA PHE A 353 2.32 20.67 -40.78
C PHE A 353 3.04 21.61 -39.83
N VAL A 354 3.39 21.16 -38.61
CA VAL A 354 4.27 21.90 -37.70
C VAL A 354 5.66 22.05 -38.29
N ASP A 355 6.19 20.98 -38.91
CA ASP A 355 7.44 21.01 -39.66
C ASP A 355 7.38 20.03 -40.82
N THR A 356 7.32 20.59 -42.03
CA THR A 356 7.27 19.83 -43.29
C THR A 356 8.65 19.64 -43.93
N SER A 357 9.75 19.96 -43.22
CA SER A 357 11.12 19.86 -43.78
C SER A 357 11.59 18.42 -44.01
N SER A 358 11.05 17.45 -43.28
CA SER A 358 11.46 16.04 -43.33
C SER A 358 10.64 15.21 -44.31
N GLN A 359 11.22 14.88 -45.46
CA GLN A 359 10.59 14.01 -46.45
C GLN A 359 10.30 12.59 -45.92
N ASN A 360 11.14 12.11 -44.99
CA ASN A 360 10.95 10.82 -44.35
C ASN A 360 9.66 10.82 -43.50
N GLN A 361 9.44 11.86 -42.70
CA GLN A 361 8.23 11.97 -41.87
C GLN A 361 6.96 12.14 -42.70
N ILE A 362 7.03 12.86 -43.83
CA ILE A 362 5.90 12.94 -44.78
C ILE A 362 5.56 11.54 -45.33
N THR A 363 6.59 10.76 -45.68
CA THR A 363 6.42 9.39 -46.17
C THR A 363 5.84 8.48 -45.10
N GLU A 364 6.37 8.54 -43.88
CA GLU A 364 5.88 7.79 -42.72
C GLU A 364 4.41 8.12 -42.43
N ARG A 365 4.05 9.40 -42.37
CA ARG A 365 2.66 9.84 -42.23
C ARG A 365 1.74 9.19 -43.27
N ASN A 366 2.10 9.27 -44.54
CA ASN A 366 1.26 8.75 -45.61
C ASN A 366 1.10 7.23 -45.53
N VAL A 367 2.15 6.51 -45.11
CA VAL A 367 2.06 5.08 -44.79
C VAL A 367 1.10 4.83 -43.64
N LEU A 368 1.25 5.54 -42.51
CA LEU A 368 0.40 5.39 -41.33
C LEU A 368 -1.07 5.67 -41.62
N LEU A 369 -1.37 6.77 -42.32
CA LEU A 369 -2.72 7.09 -42.77
C LEU A 369 -3.30 5.93 -43.57
N ASN A 370 -2.49 5.28 -44.41
CA ASN A 370 -2.91 4.14 -45.22
C ASN A 370 -3.07 2.80 -44.47
N LEU A 371 -2.58 2.68 -43.23
CA LEU A 371 -2.76 1.49 -42.39
C LEU A 371 -4.12 1.40 -41.70
N PHE A 372 -4.83 2.53 -41.57
CA PHE A 372 -6.20 2.54 -41.05
C PHE A 372 -7.15 1.84 -42.03
N ALA A 373 -7.89 0.84 -41.57
CA ALA A 373 -8.79 0.05 -42.41
C ALA A 373 -10.09 0.79 -42.76
N GLN A 374 -10.54 1.68 -41.88
CA GLN A 374 -11.74 2.48 -42.09
C GLN A 374 -11.39 3.89 -42.56
N GLN A 375 -12.33 4.51 -43.28
CA GLN A 375 -12.24 5.92 -43.64
C GLN A 375 -12.79 6.75 -42.48
N TYR A 376 -11.90 7.30 -41.67
CA TYR A 376 -12.27 8.18 -40.56
C TYR A 376 -12.54 9.59 -41.07
N LYS A 377 -13.63 10.19 -40.60
CA LYS A 377 -13.97 11.57 -40.91
C LYS A 377 -13.41 12.48 -39.84
N LEU A 378 -12.44 13.32 -40.22
CA LEU A 378 -12.04 14.44 -39.39
C LEU A 378 -13.15 15.50 -39.36
N PRO A 379 -13.24 16.29 -38.28
CA PRO A 379 -14.04 17.52 -38.25
C PRO A 379 -13.76 18.41 -39.46
N GLU A 380 -14.79 19.10 -39.96
CA GLU A 380 -14.65 20.01 -41.13
C GLU A 380 -13.61 21.11 -40.89
N MET A 381 -13.46 21.58 -39.65
CA MET A 381 -12.43 22.56 -39.28
C MET A 381 -11.01 22.00 -39.52
N ASP A 382 -10.74 20.76 -39.09
CA ASP A 382 -9.44 20.12 -39.29
C ASP A 382 -9.17 19.90 -40.79
N LEU A 383 -10.19 19.48 -41.57
CA LEU A 383 -10.06 19.34 -43.02
C LEU A 383 -9.78 20.66 -43.72
N SER A 384 -10.43 21.74 -43.28
CA SER A 384 -10.23 23.09 -43.84
C SER A 384 -8.83 23.60 -43.53
N GLU A 385 -8.36 23.42 -42.29
CA GLU A 385 -6.99 23.77 -41.87
C GLU A 385 -5.95 23.02 -42.71
N MET A 386 -6.13 21.70 -42.90
CA MET A 386 -5.24 20.91 -43.77
C MET A 386 -5.21 21.42 -45.20
N LYS A 387 -6.38 21.76 -45.76
CA LYS A 387 -6.49 22.26 -47.14
C LYS A 387 -5.76 23.60 -47.29
N GLU A 388 -5.96 24.52 -46.35
CA GLU A 388 -5.30 25.83 -46.33
C GLU A 388 -3.77 25.69 -46.24
N GLN A 389 -3.27 24.87 -45.29
CA GLN A 389 -1.83 24.68 -45.13
C GLN A 389 -1.16 24.03 -46.35
N ILE A 390 -1.84 23.11 -47.05
CA ILE A 390 -1.29 22.55 -48.29
C ILE A 390 -1.27 23.59 -49.42
N LEU A 391 -2.33 24.41 -49.55
CA LEU A 391 -2.38 25.48 -50.54
C LEU A 391 -1.27 26.51 -50.32
N ASP A 392 -1.05 26.93 -49.08
CA ASP A 392 0.04 27.86 -48.71
C ASP A 392 1.42 27.31 -49.08
N ILE A 393 1.64 26.01 -48.84
CA ILE A 393 2.89 25.34 -49.25
C ILE A 393 2.99 25.30 -50.78
N ALA A 394 1.90 25.06 -51.50
CA ALA A 394 1.90 24.98 -52.95
C ALA A 394 2.29 26.31 -53.63
N GLU A 395 2.03 27.46 -52.99
CA GLU A 395 2.47 28.78 -53.48
C GLU A 395 4.00 28.90 -53.57
N THR A 396 4.73 28.16 -52.72
CA THR A 396 6.20 28.25 -52.60
C THR A 396 6.92 27.00 -53.11
N ASP A 397 6.34 25.81 -52.93
CA ASP A 397 6.90 24.52 -53.33
C ASP A 397 5.79 23.51 -53.67
N ALA A 398 5.38 23.50 -54.95
CA ALA A 398 4.35 22.60 -55.46
C ALA A 398 4.68 21.11 -55.30
N ASN A 399 5.96 20.72 -55.43
CA ASN A 399 6.36 19.31 -55.30
C ASN A 399 6.19 18.83 -53.85
N LYS A 400 6.54 19.70 -52.90
CA LYS A 400 6.35 19.44 -51.48
C LYS A 400 4.87 19.35 -51.11
N ALA A 401 4.03 20.26 -51.62
CA ALA A 401 2.58 20.19 -51.45
C ALA A 401 2.00 18.86 -51.96
N ILE A 402 2.41 18.43 -53.15
CA ILE A 402 1.99 17.13 -53.73
C ILE A 402 2.40 15.96 -52.83
N SER A 403 3.59 16.01 -52.21
CA SER A 403 4.07 14.95 -51.33
C SER A 403 3.22 14.78 -50.05
N LEU A 404 2.50 15.81 -49.62
CA LEU A 404 1.62 15.79 -48.45
C LEU A 404 0.27 15.14 -48.72
N TYR A 405 -0.08 14.91 -49.99
CA TYR A 405 -1.28 14.19 -50.38
C TYR A 405 -1.17 12.71 -50.00
N SER A 406 -2.10 12.29 -49.14
CA SER A 406 -2.21 10.91 -48.67
C SER A 406 -3.12 10.05 -49.56
N GLY A 407 -3.98 10.69 -50.36
CA GLY A 407 -5.03 10.04 -51.16
C GLY A 407 -6.24 9.59 -50.32
N ARG A 408 -6.33 10.04 -49.07
CA ARG A 408 -7.35 9.62 -48.09
C ARG A 408 -8.48 10.62 -47.92
N PHE A 409 -8.22 11.90 -48.17
CA PHE A 409 -9.17 12.96 -47.91
C PHE A 409 -9.81 13.42 -49.23
N ASP A 410 -11.13 13.61 -49.24
CA ASP A 410 -11.84 13.92 -50.49
C ASP A 410 -11.42 15.27 -51.08
N PHE A 411 -11.05 16.25 -50.25
CA PHE A 411 -10.55 17.54 -50.72
C PHE A 411 -9.23 17.42 -51.51
N GLU A 412 -8.41 16.38 -51.26
CA GLU A 412 -7.16 16.19 -51.99
C GLU A 412 -7.45 15.95 -53.49
N LYS A 413 -8.58 15.29 -53.82
CA LYS A 413 -8.98 15.06 -55.21
C LYS A 413 -9.35 16.35 -55.93
N GLU A 414 -9.91 17.33 -55.21
CA GLU A 414 -10.24 18.65 -55.76
C GLU A 414 -8.95 19.41 -56.13
N LEU A 415 -7.92 19.31 -55.29
CA LEU A 415 -6.63 19.98 -55.48
C LEU A 415 -5.76 19.40 -56.63
N PHE A 416 -6.12 18.24 -57.18
CA PHE A 416 -5.45 17.64 -58.35
C PHE A 416 -6.04 18.09 -59.70
N ILE A 417 -7.21 18.74 -59.68
CA ILE A 417 -7.98 19.07 -60.89
C ILE A 417 -7.75 20.52 -61.34
N ASP A 418 -7.23 21.37 -60.46
CA ASP A 418 -6.76 22.74 -60.73
C ASP A 418 -5.22 22.79 -60.81
#